data_AF-A0AAE1S1Q4-F1
#
_entry.id   AF-A0AAE1S1Q4-F1
#
_cell.length_a   1.000
_cell.length_b   1.000
_cell.length_c   1.000
_cell.angle_alpha   90.00
_cell.angle_beta   90.00
_cell.angle_gamma   90.00
#
_symmetry.space_group_name_H-M   'P 1'
#
loop_
_entity.id
_entity.type
_entity.pdbx_description
1 polymer ?
#
loop_
_entity_poly.entity_id
_entity_poly.type
_entity_poly.pdbx_seq_one_letter_code
_entity_poly.pdbx_strand_id
1 'polypeptide(L)' 'MEAKALRKQKGVVLIMVIMTLFICAPIKVESAFGIELNPCTPPACEAACRKFLKDKYQSSTCATGPKGKYCICLG' A
#
# COMPACT_ATOMS: atom_id res chain seq x y z
N MET A 1 31.09 35.13 -13.87
CA MET A 1 30.25 34.75 -12.71
C MET A 1 29.21 33.66 -13.05
N GLU A 2 29.09 33.29 -14.34
CA GLU A 2 28.13 32.34 -14.92
C GLU A 2 28.21 30.88 -14.41
N ALA A 3 29.43 30.36 -14.16
CA ALA A 3 29.62 28.94 -13.82
C ALA A 3 29.05 28.55 -12.44
N LYS A 4 28.92 29.51 -11.51
CA LYS A 4 28.38 29.25 -10.16
C LYS A 4 26.85 29.18 -10.17
N ALA A 5 26.19 29.93 -11.06
CA ALA A 5 24.74 29.94 -11.19
C ALA A 5 24.21 28.64 -11.83
N LEU A 6 24.89 28.14 -12.87
CA LEU A 6 24.49 26.90 -13.56
C LEU A 6 24.63 25.66 -12.66
N ARG A 7 25.63 25.62 -11.77
CA ARG A 7 25.78 24.55 -10.76
C ARG A 7 24.66 24.57 -9.71
N LYS A 8 24.26 25.76 -9.25
CA LYS A 8 23.10 25.92 -8.35
C LYS A 8 21.80 25.49 -9.01
N GLN A 9 21.60 25.84 -10.29
CA GLN A 9 20.41 25.43 -11.05
C GLN A 9 20.33 23.91 -11.23
N LYS A 10 21.44 23.25 -11.57
CA LYS A 10 21.49 21.78 -11.66
C LYS A 10 21.24 21.09 -10.31
N GLY A 11 21.74 21.67 -9.21
CA GLY A 11 21.48 21.16 -7.86
C GLY A 11 20.01 21.27 -7.46
N VAL A 12 19.36 22.41 -7.74
CA VAL A 12 17.94 22.62 -7.43
C VAL A 12 17.05 21.67 -8.23
N VAL A 13 17.34 21.47 -9.53
CA VAL A 13 16.59 20.52 -10.37
C VAL A 13 16.75 19.09 -9.84
N LEU A 14 17.96 18.68 -9.45
CA LEU A 14 18.21 17.35 -8.88
C LEU A 14 17.45 17.16 -7.55
N ILE A 15 17.46 18.17 -6.67
CA ILE A 15 16.73 18.14 -5.40
C ILE A 15 15.22 18.04 -5.64
N MET A 16 14.67 18.80 -6.61
CA MET A 16 13.25 18.70 -6.97
C MET A 16 12.90 17.30 -7.47
N VAL A 17 13.69 16.72 -8.37
CA VAL A 17 13.45 15.36 -8.90
C VAL A 17 13.48 14.33 -7.77
N ILE A 18 14.44 14.43 -6.84
CA ILE A 18 14.52 13.52 -5.69
C ILE A 18 13.29 13.68 -4.79
N MET A 19 12.87 14.90 -4.48
CA MET A 19 11.66 15.14 -3.68
C MET A 19 10.41 14.59 -4.35
N THR A 20 10.25 14.76 -5.67
CA THR A 20 9.14 14.19 -6.42
C THR A 20 9.14 12.67 -6.38
N LEU A 21 10.31 12.02 -6.47
CA LEU A 21 10.43 10.57 -6.33
C LEU A 21 10.04 10.08 -4.93
N PHE A 22 10.34 10.84 -3.87
CA PHE A 22 9.91 10.49 -2.50
C PHE A 22 8.40 10.68 -2.28
N ILE A 23 7.79 11.69 -2.89
CA ILE A 23 6.33 11.94 -2.79
C ILE A 23 5.54 10.92 -3.63
N CYS A 24 6.04 10.57 -4.81
CA CYS A 24 5.44 9.58 -5.70
C CYS A 24 5.83 8.13 -5.35
N ALA A 25 6.78 7.92 -4.44
CA ALA A 25 7.02 6.59 -3.88
C ALA A 25 5.72 6.14 -3.23
N PRO A 26 5.20 4.94 -3.54
CA PRO A 26 4.00 4.45 -2.91
C PRO A 26 4.30 4.35 -1.42
N ILE A 27 3.71 5.28 -0.67
CA ILE A 27 3.59 5.17 0.79
C ILE A 27 3.07 3.75 0.99
N LYS A 28 3.78 2.92 1.75
CA LYS A 28 3.31 1.59 2.12
C LYS A 28 2.07 1.81 2.98
N VAL A 29 0.95 2.12 2.35
CA VAL A 29 -0.34 2.22 3.02
C VAL A 29 -0.61 0.78 3.42
N GLU A 30 -0.61 0.52 4.72
CA GLU A 30 -1.14 -0.72 5.28
C GLU A 30 -2.54 -0.90 4.69
N SER A 31 -2.64 -1.77 3.69
CA SER A 31 -3.75 -1.86 2.78
C SER A 31 -4.75 -2.82 3.41
N ALA A 32 -5.72 -2.28 4.15
CA ALA A 32 -6.85 -3.04 4.63
C ALA A 32 -7.91 -3.13 3.53
N PHE A 33 -8.26 -4.33 3.08
CA PHE A 33 -9.38 -4.52 2.15
C PHE A 33 -10.29 -5.65 2.62
N GLY A 34 -11.59 -5.49 2.35
CA GLY A 34 -12.62 -6.47 2.67
C GLY A 34 -12.98 -7.31 1.46
N ILE A 35 -13.08 -8.63 1.63
CA ILE A 35 -13.64 -9.56 0.65
C ILE A 35 -14.93 -10.17 1.20
N GLU A 36 -15.99 -10.15 0.42
CA GLU A 36 -17.24 -10.84 0.79
C GLU A 36 -17.01 -12.35 0.72
N LEU A 37 -17.11 -13.03 1.86
CA LEU A 37 -16.86 -14.47 1.98
C LEU A 37 -17.94 -15.07 2.87
N ASN A 38 -18.86 -15.83 2.28
CA ASN A 38 -19.91 -16.52 3.00
C ASN A 38 -19.88 -18.03 2.69
N PRO A 39 -19.62 -18.92 3.66
CA PRO A 39 -19.32 -18.63 5.07
C PRO A 39 -17.91 -18.08 5.28
N CYS A 40 -17.77 -17.04 6.11
CA CYS A 40 -16.46 -16.57 6.54
C CYS A 40 -15.90 -17.53 7.58
N THR A 41 -14.92 -18.34 7.17
CA THR A 41 -14.14 -19.17 8.08
C THR A 41 -12.69 -18.65 8.12
N PRO A 42 -12.01 -18.69 9.27
CA PRO A 42 -10.63 -18.24 9.39
C PRO A 42 -9.68 -18.82 8.33
N PRO A 43 -9.66 -20.14 8.05
CA PRO A 43 -8.74 -20.70 7.05
C PRO A 43 -9.06 -20.26 5.62
N ALA A 44 -10.34 -20.12 5.26
CA ALA A 44 -10.74 -19.66 3.92
C ALA A 44 -10.43 -18.17 3.71
N CYS A 45 -10.65 -17.36 4.75
CA CYS A 45 -10.33 -15.94 4.79
C CYS A 45 -8.83 -15.71 4.60
N GLU A 46 -8.00 -16.40 5.38
CA GLU A 46 -6.55 -16.31 5.25
C GLU A 46 -6.05 -16.77 3.88
N ALA A 47 -6.53 -17.91 3.37
CA ALA A 47 -6.11 -18.42 2.06
C ALA A 47 -6.46 -17.44 0.93
N ALA A 48 -7.61 -16.76 1.01
CA ALA A 48 -7.98 -15.74 0.06
C ALA A 48 -7.09 -14.49 0.20
N CYS A 49 -6.92 -13.96 1.42
CA CYS A 49 -6.07 -12.79 1.66
C CYS A 49 -4.62 -13.01 1.22
N ARG A 50 -4.05 -14.19 1.47
CA ARG A 50 -2.70 -14.56 1.02
C ARG A 50 -2.57 -14.58 -0.51
N LYS A 51 -3.63 -14.93 -1.26
CA LYS A 51 -3.60 -14.87 -2.74
C LYS A 51 -3.50 -13.43 -3.26
N PHE A 52 -4.17 -12.50 -2.60
CA PHE A 52 -4.19 -11.09 -3.00
C PHE A 52 -2.94 -10.34 -2.52
N LEU A 53 -2.61 -10.46 -1.23
CA LEU A 53 -1.49 -9.74 -0.60
C LEU A 53 -0.13 -10.41 -0.83
N LYS A 54 -0.09 -11.72 -1.07
CA LYS A 54 1.14 -12.51 -1.23
C LYS A 54 2.09 -12.25 -0.05
N ASP A 55 3.27 -11.71 -0.34
CA ASP A 55 4.33 -11.36 0.63
C ASP A 55 3.94 -10.20 1.57
N LYS A 56 2.88 -9.48 1.24
CA LYS A 56 2.33 -8.40 2.07
C LYS A 56 1.37 -8.91 3.13
N TYR A 57 0.94 -10.17 3.10
CA TYR A 57 -0.05 -10.66 4.05
C TYR A 57 0.47 -10.57 5.49
N GLN A 58 -0.19 -9.76 6.31
CA GLN A 58 0.14 -9.59 7.71
C GLN A 58 -0.85 -10.32 8.60
N SER A 59 -2.16 -10.12 8.38
CA SER A 59 -3.20 -10.85 9.09
C SER A 59 -4.55 -10.77 8.35
N SER A 60 -5.51 -11.58 8.81
CA SER A 60 -6.89 -11.47 8.37
C SER A 60 -7.88 -11.73 9.50
N THR A 61 -9.08 -11.19 9.37
CA THR A 61 -10.15 -11.40 10.35
C THR A 61 -11.52 -11.48 9.70
N CYS A 62 -12.39 -12.35 10.23
CA CYS A 62 -13.79 -12.41 9.82
C CYS A 62 -14.60 -11.36 10.59
N ALA A 63 -15.22 -10.44 9.86
CA ALA A 63 -16.12 -9.43 10.39
C ALA A 63 -17.54 -9.65 9.86
N THR A 64 -18.52 -9.12 10.59
CA THR A 64 -19.92 -9.11 10.15
C THR A 64 -20.33 -7.68 9.86
N GLY A 65 -20.87 -7.44 8.67
CA GLY A 65 -21.28 -6.13 8.19
C GLY A 65 -22.74 -6.10 7.77
N PRO A 66 -23.22 -4.93 7.31
CA PRO A 66 -24.63 -4.77 6.91
C PRO A 66 -25.04 -5.65 5.74
N LYS A 67 -24.09 -6.17 4.94
CA LYS A 67 -24.33 -7.08 3.81
C LYS A 67 -24.04 -8.56 4.11
N GLY A 68 -23.65 -8.90 5.34
CA GLY A 68 -23.30 -10.27 5.74
C GLY A 68 -21.88 -10.40 6.27
N LYS A 69 -21.37 -11.63 6.34
CA LYS A 69 -20.00 -11.90 6.81
C LYS A 69 -19.00 -11.60 5.69
N TYR A 70 -17.91 -10.94 6.05
CA TYR A 70 -16.81 -10.61 5.15
C TYR A 70 -15.48 -10.81 5.85
N CYS A 71 -14.43 -10.98 5.08
CA CYS A 71 -13.07 -11.19 5.54
C CYS A 71 -12.27 -9.91 5.30
N ILE A 72 -11.59 -9.41 6.33
CA ILE A 72 -10.71 -8.25 6.26
C ILE A 72 -9.29 -8.77 6.12
N CYS A 73 -8.57 -8.31 5.10
CA CYS A 73 -7.17 -8.63 4.84
C CYS A 73 -6.31 -7.41 5.18
N LEU A 74 -5.21 -7.61 5.91
CA LEU A 74 -4.25 -6.58 6.30
C LEU A 74 -2.88 -6.91 5.69
N GLY A 75 -2.24 -5.94 5.04
CA GLY A 75 -0.89 -6.08 4.49
C GLY A 75 -0.17 -4.80 4.11
#